data_AF-A0AAW8U5V7-F1
#
_entry.id   AF-A0AAW8U5V7-F1
#
_cell.length_a   1.000
_cell.length_b   1.000
_cell.length_c   1.000
_cell.angle_alpha   90.00
_cell.angle_beta   90.00
_cell.angle_gamma   90.00
#
_symmetry.space_group_name_H-M   'P 1'
#
loop_
_entity.id
_entity.type
_entity.pdbx_description
1 polymer ?
#
loop_
_entity_poly.entity_id
_entity_poly.type
_entity_poly.pdbx_seq_one_letter_code
_entity_poly.pdbx_strand_id
1 'polypeptide(L)'
;MLETTKFSEYLVQEMLRNVLSWDGTTDEAFKILNENDDLMKKYQSLSEKNLSEMENCRLEQLLVKTRRMTNYLSIEKNEFFIKINQLNQANKIRNQYVYDFSDSYFIDKDF
;
A
#
# COMPACT_ATOMS: atom_id res chain seq x y z
N MET A 1 32.63 5.23 17.01
CA MET A 1 32.51 3.99 16.21
C MET A 1 31.60 2.94 16.87
N LEU A 2 31.81 2.52 18.12
CA LEU A 2 30.97 1.46 18.73
C LEU A 2 29.48 1.84 18.97
N GLU A 3 29.18 3.10 19.29
CA GLU A 3 27.80 3.55 19.51
C GLU A 3 26.98 3.65 18.22
N THR A 4 27.60 4.10 17.12
CA THR A 4 26.97 4.24 15.80
C THR A 4 26.62 2.88 15.19
N THR A 5 27.48 1.88 15.37
CA THR A 5 27.20 0.48 15.02
C THR A 5 25.93 -0.01 15.73
N LYS A 6 25.87 0.09 17.06
CA LYS A 6 24.71 -0.37 17.85
C LYS A 6 23.41 0.35 17.47
N PHE A 7 23.50 1.64 17.12
CA PHE A 7 22.34 2.40 16.70
C PHE A 7 21.84 1.99 15.31
N SER A 8 22.74 1.73 14.36
CA SER A 8 22.36 1.23 13.03
C SER A 8 21.65 -0.13 13.10
N GLU A 9 22.13 -1.04 13.95
CA GLU A 9 21.51 -2.35 14.20
C GLU A 9 20.14 -2.21 14.88
N TYR A 10 20.02 -1.31 15.87
CA TYR A 10 18.73 -1.01 16.51
C TYR A 10 17.67 -0.56 15.50
N LEU A 11 18.03 0.33 14.56
CA LEU A 11 17.10 0.80 13.53
C LEU A 11 16.61 -0.35 12.63
N VAL A 12 17.51 -1.28 12.26
CA VAL A 12 17.13 -2.47 11.47
C VAL A 12 16.16 -3.35 12.24
N GLN A 13 16.42 -3.59 13.52
CA GLN A 13 15.56 -4.40 14.39
C GLN A 13 14.17 -3.78 14.55
N GLU A 14 14.08 -2.47 14.80
CA GLU A 14 12.79 -1.78 14.92
C GLU A 14 12.00 -1.79 13.61
N MET A 15 12.66 -1.51 12.48
CA MET A 15 12.00 -1.61 11.17
C MET A 15 11.46 -3.02 10.92
N LEU A 16 12.24 -4.05 11.22
CA LEU A 16 11.81 -5.44 11.07
C LEU A 16 10.64 -5.78 12.01
N ARG A 17 10.70 -5.32 13.26
CA ARG A 17 9.64 -5.51 14.24
C ARG A 17 8.31 -4.94 13.75
N ASN A 18 8.32 -3.72 13.23
CA ASN A 18 7.12 -3.07 12.67
C ASN A 18 6.53 -3.89 11.53
N VAL A 19 7.38 -4.41 10.62
CA VAL A 19 6.87 -5.22 9.51
C VAL A 19 6.32 -6.57 9.99
N LEU A 20 6.87 -7.14 11.05
CA LEU A 20 6.38 -8.38 11.64
C LEU A 20 5.05 -8.22 12.41
N SER A 21 4.69 -7.01 12.83
CA SER A 21 3.40 -6.75 13.49
C SER A 21 2.24 -6.53 12.54
N TRP A 22 2.47 -6.62 11.22
CA TRP A 22 1.43 -6.42 10.23
C TRP A 22 0.33 -7.47 10.33
N ASP A 23 -0.91 -6.99 10.46
CA ASP A 23 -2.12 -7.80 10.57
C ASP A 23 -2.74 -8.19 9.22
N GLY A 24 -2.19 -7.69 8.10
CA GLY A 24 -2.69 -7.94 6.75
C GLY A 24 -3.64 -6.86 6.21
N THR A 25 -3.96 -5.82 6.99
CA THR A 25 -4.83 -4.73 6.54
C THR A 25 -4.07 -3.66 5.76
N THR A 26 -4.79 -2.89 4.94
CA THR A 26 -4.24 -1.75 4.19
C THR A 26 -3.80 -0.62 5.12
N ASP A 27 -4.60 -0.32 6.15
CA ASP A 27 -4.36 0.81 7.05
C ASP A 27 -3.08 0.59 7.87
N GLU A 28 -2.93 -0.61 8.44
CA GLU A 28 -1.73 -0.95 9.18
C GLU A 28 -0.51 -1.06 8.25
N ALA A 29 -0.66 -1.55 7.02
CA ALA A 29 0.42 -1.53 6.03
C ALA A 29 0.92 -0.10 5.76
N PHE A 30 0.03 0.87 5.56
CA PHE A 30 0.42 2.27 5.34
C PHE A 30 1.12 2.87 6.56
N LYS A 31 0.60 2.60 7.76
CA LYS A 31 1.20 3.06 9.01
C LYS A 31 2.62 2.53 9.18
N ILE A 32 2.81 1.21 9.04
CA ILE A 32 4.13 0.57 9.13
C ILE A 32 5.10 1.13 8.09
N LEU A 33 4.66 1.31 6.84
CA LEU A 33 5.52 1.86 5.78
C LEU A 33 5.96 3.29 6.07
N ASN A 34 5.07 4.13 6.60
CA ASN A 34 5.40 5.51 6.97
C ASN A 34 6.37 5.56 8.15
N GLU A 35 6.12 4.78 9.21
CA GLU A 35 7.02 4.70 10.37
C GLU A 35 8.41 4.20 9.96
N ASN A 36 8.46 3.19 9.08
CA ASN A 36 9.72 2.65 8.59
C ASN A 36 10.44 3.58 7.61
N ASP A 37 9.73 4.45 6.88
CA ASP A 37 10.36 5.47 6.04
C ASP A 37 11.16 6.48 6.91
N ASP A 38 10.59 6.89 8.05
CA ASP A 38 11.29 7.77 9.00
C ASP A 38 12.49 7.08 9.65
N LEU A 39 12.37 5.80 10.01
CA LEU A 39 13.50 5.01 10.53
C LEU A 39 14.58 4.80 9.45
N MET A 40 14.19 4.55 8.21
CA MET A 40 15.10 4.36 7.08
C MET A 40 15.86 5.66 6.78
N LYS A 41 15.21 6.83 6.83
CA LYS A 41 15.89 8.13 6.70
C LYS A 41 16.94 8.33 7.77
N LYS A 42 16.63 8.00 9.03
CA LYS A 42 17.61 8.01 10.14
C LYS A 42 18.76 7.06 9.85
N TYR A 43 18.47 5.84 9.42
CA TYR A 43 19.48 4.84 9.08
C TYR A 43 20.39 5.33 7.93
N GLN A 44 19.81 5.95 6.90
CA GLN A 44 20.55 6.49 5.76
C GLN A 44 21.46 7.65 6.12
N SER A 45 21.07 8.47 7.10
CA SER A 45 21.86 9.60 7.60
C SER A 45 23.14 9.22 8.36
N LEU A 46 23.28 7.94 8.75
CA LEU A 46 24.48 7.47 9.45
C LEU A 46 25.67 7.35 8.50
N SER A 47 26.80 7.92 8.89
CA SER A 47 28.05 7.94 8.11
C SER A 47 28.73 6.57 8.01
N GLU A 48 28.53 5.71 9.01
CA GLU A 48 29.03 4.34 9.04
C GLU A 48 27.89 3.36 9.36
N LYS A 49 27.77 2.32 8.53
CA LYS A 49 26.76 1.26 8.63
C LYS A 49 27.49 -0.08 8.75
N ASN A 50 28.11 -0.27 9.90
CA ASN A 50 28.76 -1.54 10.21
C ASN A 50 27.70 -2.44 10.83
N LEU A 51 27.04 -3.24 10.00
CA LEU A 51 26.10 -4.25 10.46
C LEU A 51 26.83 -5.56 10.71
N SER A 52 26.50 -6.24 11.80
CA SER A 52 26.85 -7.64 11.96
C SER A 52 26.20 -8.52 10.88
N GLU A 53 26.72 -9.72 10.66
CA GLU A 53 26.16 -10.68 9.70
C GLU A 53 24.69 -11.01 10.00
N MET A 54 24.33 -11.10 11.28
CA MET A 54 22.96 -11.29 11.74
C MET A 54 22.04 -10.15 11.30
N GLU A 55 22.49 -8.89 11.40
CA GLU A 55 21.70 -7.74 11.02
C GLU A 55 21.57 -7.57 9.51
N ASN A 56 22.57 -7.99 8.74
CA ASN A 56 22.44 -8.08 7.29
C ASN A 56 21.32 -9.07 6.90
N CYS A 57 21.26 -10.24 7.55
CA CYS A 57 20.17 -11.19 7.34
C CYS A 57 18.79 -10.61 7.71
N ARG A 58 18.72 -9.84 8.82
CA ARG A 58 17.48 -9.14 9.22
C ARG A 58 17.06 -8.08 8.20
N LEU A 59 18.02 -7.37 7.60
CA LEU A 59 17.76 -6.37 6.57
C LEU A 59 17.22 -7.00 5.28
N GLU A 60 17.72 -8.19 4.90
CA GLU A 60 17.14 -8.96 3.79
C GLU A 60 15.70 -9.39 4.08
N GLN A 61 15.43 -9.88 5.29
CA GLN A 61 14.07 -10.24 5.71
C GLN A 61 13.13 -9.04 5.67
N LEU A 62 13.59 -7.89 6.19
CA LEU A 62 12.87 -6.62 6.12
C LEU A 62 12.52 -6.28 4.67
N LEU A 63 13.46 -6.35 3.76
CA LEU A 63 13.25 -6.03 2.34
C LEU A 63 12.22 -6.96 1.68
N VAL A 64 12.29 -8.27 1.94
CA VAL A 64 11.30 -9.24 1.42
C VAL A 64 9.90 -8.94 1.94
N LYS A 65 9.77 -8.65 3.24
CA LYS A 65 8.47 -8.42 3.87
C LYS A 65 7.87 -7.07 3.45
N THR A 66 8.67 -6.01 3.37
CA THR A 66 8.25 -4.71 2.86
C THR A 66 7.76 -4.83 1.41
N ARG A 67 8.46 -5.58 0.54
CA ARG A 67 8.00 -5.84 -0.84
C ARG A 67 6.64 -6.53 -0.86
N ARG A 68 6.40 -7.48 0.04
CA ARG A 68 5.09 -8.16 0.14
C ARG A 68 3.97 -7.19 0.48
N MET A 69 4.19 -6.25 1.41
CA MET A 69 3.23 -5.20 1.74
C MET A 69 2.95 -4.29 0.54
N THR A 70 4.00 -3.82 -0.14
CA THR A 70 3.84 -2.95 -1.31
C THR A 70 3.07 -3.65 -2.43
N ASN A 71 3.35 -4.94 -2.66
CA ASN A 71 2.61 -5.74 -3.63
C ASN A 71 1.14 -5.89 -3.25
N TYR A 72 0.86 -6.16 -1.96
CA TYR A 72 -0.50 -6.23 -1.45
C TYR A 72 -1.26 -4.93 -1.70
N LEU A 73 -0.69 -3.79 -1.30
CA LEU A 73 -1.30 -2.47 -1.54
C LEU A 73 -1.53 -2.18 -3.04
N SER A 74 -0.62 -2.63 -3.91
CA SER A 74 -0.79 -2.48 -5.35
C SER A 74 -1.96 -3.32 -5.89
N ILE A 75 -2.18 -4.52 -5.35
CA ILE A 75 -3.31 -5.37 -5.72
C ILE A 75 -4.61 -4.72 -5.26
N GLU A 76 -4.70 -4.32 -3.99
CA GLU A 76 -5.88 -3.63 -3.43
C GLU A 76 -6.24 -2.37 -4.22
N LYS A 77 -5.24 -1.57 -4.60
CA LYS A 77 -5.42 -0.41 -5.48
C LYS A 77 -6.03 -0.81 -6.82
N ASN A 78 -5.50 -1.84 -7.47
CA ASN A 78 -6.00 -2.30 -8.76
C ASN A 78 -7.44 -2.82 -8.66
N GLU A 79 -7.76 -3.60 -7.63
CA GLU A 79 -9.12 -4.09 -7.38
C GLU A 79 -10.11 -2.95 -7.14
N PHE A 80 -9.69 -1.94 -6.38
CA PHE A 80 -10.48 -0.73 -6.17
C PHE A 80 -10.80 -0.02 -7.49
N PHE A 81 -9.81 0.17 -8.36
CA PHE A 81 -10.03 0.78 -9.67
C PHE A 81 -10.94 -0.06 -10.58
N ILE A 82 -10.81 -1.39 -10.55
CA ILE A 82 -11.71 -2.28 -11.30
C ILE A 82 -13.16 -2.09 -10.84
N LYS A 83 -13.40 -2.06 -9.51
CA LYS A 83 -14.73 -1.84 -8.94
C LYS A 83 -15.31 -0.47 -9.33
N ILE A 84 -14.51 0.60 -9.28
CA ILE A 84 -14.94 1.93 -9.75
C ILE A 84 -15.35 1.91 -11.22
N ASN A 85 -14.54 1.27 -12.07
CA ASN A 85 -14.82 1.21 -13.51
C ASN A 85 -16.12 0.45 -13.80
N GLN A 86 -16.38 -0.64 -13.08
CA GLN A 86 -17.63 -1.39 -13.18
C GLN A 86 -18.83 -0.55 -12.75
N LEU A 87 -18.73 0.19 -11.65
CA LEU A 87 -19.80 1.09 -11.19
C LEU A 87 -20.09 2.20 -12.21
N ASN A 88 -19.06 2.78 -12.81
CA ASN A 88 -19.22 3.78 -13.87
C ASN A 88 -19.92 3.22 -15.11
N GLN A 89 -19.57 2.00 -15.53
CA GLN A 89 -20.25 1.32 -16.63
C GLN A 89 -21.71 1.00 -16.31
N ALA A 90 -21.99 0.48 -15.11
CA ALA A 90 -23.35 0.20 -14.66
C ALA A 90 -24.21 1.47 -14.63
N ASN A 91 -23.66 2.58 -14.14
CA ASN A 91 -24.33 3.89 -14.16
C ASN A 91 -24.61 4.37 -15.58
N LYS A 92 -23.69 4.17 -16.52
CA LYS A 92 -23.87 4.54 -17.93
C LYS A 92 -25.01 3.74 -18.58
N ILE A 93 -25.05 2.42 -18.37
CA ILE A 93 -26.11 1.54 -18.90
C ILE A 93 -27.48 1.94 -18.33
N ARG A 94 -27.56 2.16 -17.01
CA ARG A 94 -28.80 2.62 -16.37
C ARG A 94 -29.26 3.95 -16.94
N ASN A 95 -28.36 4.92 -17.10
CA ASN A 95 -28.71 6.24 -17.62
C ASN A 95 -29.18 6.16 -19.08
N GLN A 96 -28.58 5.29 -19.90
CA GLN A 96 -29.04 5.03 -21.26
C GLN A 96 -30.46 4.44 -21.25
N TYR A 97 -30.71 3.45 -20.40
CA TYR A 97 -32.04 2.84 -20.27
C TYR A 97 -33.11 3.85 -19.85
N VAL A 98 -32.80 4.72 -18.88
CA VAL A 98 -33.70 5.81 -18.47
C VAL A 98 -33.96 6.78 -19.61
N TYR A 99 -32.92 7.15 -20.37
CA TYR A 99 -33.04 8.03 -21.53
C TYR A 99 -33.94 7.42 -22.61
N ASP A 100 -33.64 6.19 -23.06
CA ASP A 100 -34.40 5.49 -24.10
C ASP A 100 -35.87 5.27 -23.69
N PHE A 101 -36.11 4.95 -22.42
CA PHE A 101 -37.46 4.78 -21.88
C PHE A 101 -38.20 6.12 -21.79
N SER A 102 -37.53 7.21 -21.43
CA SER A 102 -38.14 8.53 -21.41
C SER A 102 -38.53 9.01 -22.80
N ASP A 103 -37.66 8.86 -23.80
CA ASP A 103 -37.97 9.21 -25.20
C ASP A 103 -39.12 8.35 -25.74
N SER A 104 -39.17 7.05 -25.41
CA SER A 104 -40.27 6.17 -25.81
C SER A 104 -41.62 6.57 -25.18
N TYR A 105 -41.62 7.04 -23.93
CA TYR A 105 -42.84 7.48 -23.23
C TYR A 105 -43.42 8.79 -23.79
N PHE A 106 -42.59 9.64 -24.41
CA PHE A 106 -43.06 10.86 -25.10
C PHE A 106 -43.69 10.55 -26.46
N ILE A 107 -43.22 9.52 -27.18
CA ILE A 107 -43.78 9.16 -28.50
C ILE A 107 -45.20 8.59 -28.37
N ASP A 108 -45.52 7.86 -27.30
CA ASP A 108 -46.85 7.26 -27.09
C ASP A 108 -47.93 8.25 -26.60
N LYS A 109 -47.57 9.47 -26.20
CA LYS A 109 -48.54 10.48 -25.72
C LYS A 109 -49.10 11.40 -26.79
N ASP A 110 -48.53 11.38 -28.00
CA ASP A 110 -48.87 12.29 -29.09
C ASP A 110 -49.81 11.66 -30.16
N PHE A 111 -50.52 10.56 -29.83
CA PHE A 111 -51.54 9.93 -30.68
C PHE A 111 -52.93 9.87 -30.04
#